data_AF-A0A519KX09-F1
#
_entry.id   AF-A0A519KX09-F1
#
_cell.length_a   1.000
_cell.length_b   1.000
_cell.length_c   1.000
_cell.angle_alpha   90.00
_cell.angle_beta   90.00
_cell.angle_gamma   90.00
#
_symmetry.space_group_name_H-M   'P 1'
#
loop_
_entity.id
_entity.type
_entity.pdbx_description
1 polymer ?
#
loop_
_entity_poly.entity_id
_entity_poly.type
_entity_poly.pdbx_seq_one_letter_code
_entity_poly.pdbx_strand_id
1 'polypeptide(L)'
;MYDVLWGGGANDLLIGGMGSDTLNGEAGNDTLNGGAGDDILTGGLGDDRYVIDSLGDQISELAGQGVDTVETTLSTWTLAVGLENLVHAGTGAFTGIGNAADNVITGGIGDDTFIAGQGNDTFIGGAGFDTVDYSAAGAAITVKLNGAVTQNDGQGGVDVLTGIERVIGTTFDDLLVGDGLGNTLIGGAGRDTLLGLDGADILVGGEGVANTLQGGTGNDRYIVSVAGDSVVELAGEGLDTVETALSAWTLGANLETLIHTGATDFTGTGNALANAITGGSGADLLRGGGGNDTLTGGLGEDIALFAGLRAAYTIVATADGYRITDNDATADGDDGADLLLGIEMVRFRDGTTLTLSELGLTPQAAVSGKDASAPEPSPLAVTGVFTDEPLILPGPPDDFLSLPKDAGAPLVLPGLPEEGLIPPRAPGHGDLEGLFMAPDPLIIHQPGHGLHLLPTDDFA
;
A
#
# COMPACT_ATOMS: atom_id res chain seq x y z
N MET A 1 -8.80 36.69 -9.94
CA MET A 1 -8.84 37.01 -11.38
C MET A 1 -9.04 35.68 -12.09
N TYR A 2 -9.43 35.71 -13.35
CA TYR A 2 -9.47 34.51 -14.18
C TYR A 2 -8.91 34.91 -15.54
N ASP A 3 -8.02 34.08 -16.06
CA ASP A 3 -7.46 34.17 -17.38
C ASP A 3 -8.03 33.03 -18.24
N VAL A 4 -8.11 33.25 -19.55
CA VAL A 4 -8.52 32.23 -20.52
C VAL A 4 -7.46 32.14 -21.60
N LEU A 5 -6.78 31.00 -21.71
CA LEU A 5 -5.65 30.76 -22.60
C LEU A 5 -6.01 29.71 -23.65
N TRP A 6 -5.48 29.89 -24.87
CA TRP A 6 -5.68 29.00 -26.00
C TRP A 6 -4.32 28.74 -26.68
N GLY A 7 -3.91 27.48 -26.81
CA GLY A 7 -2.64 27.04 -27.43
C GLY A 7 -2.72 27.06 -28.95
N GLY A 8 -3.71 26.36 -29.50
CA GLY A 8 -3.91 26.25 -30.94
C GLY A 8 -3.46 24.89 -31.44
N GLY A 9 -3.04 24.81 -32.71
CA GLY A 9 -2.71 23.52 -33.35
C GLY A 9 -1.25 23.06 -33.20
N ALA A 10 -0.49 23.62 -32.27
CA ALA A 10 0.93 23.34 -32.07
C ALA A 10 1.17 22.76 -30.68
N ASN A 11 2.43 22.44 -30.35
CA ASN A 11 2.79 22.07 -28.98
C ASN A 11 3.07 23.35 -28.19
N ASP A 12 2.24 23.63 -27.20
CA ASP A 12 2.20 24.89 -26.47
C ASP A 12 2.46 24.70 -24.97
N LEU A 13 3.04 25.73 -24.33
CA LEU A 13 3.12 25.84 -22.87
C LEU A 13 2.19 26.97 -22.39
N LEU A 14 1.15 26.60 -21.67
CA LEU A 14 0.14 27.50 -21.12
C LEU A 14 0.33 27.63 -19.60
N ILE A 15 0.43 28.87 -19.10
CA ILE A 15 0.61 29.17 -17.68
C ILE A 15 -0.44 30.20 -17.23
N GLY A 16 -1.35 29.81 -16.34
CA GLY A 16 -2.43 30.66 -15.79
C GLY A 16 -1.94 31.62 -14.70
N GLY A 17 -1.22 31.11 -13.71
CA GLY A 17 -0.54 31.88 -12.68
C GLY A 17 -1.31 31.94 -11.36
N MET A 18 -2.08 33.00 -11.11
CA MET A 18 -2.86 33.16 -9.87
C MET A 18 -4.32 33.46 -10.22
N GLY A 19 -5.23 32.72 -9.61
CA GLY A 19 -6.66 32.85 -9.89
C GLY A 19 -7.24 31.54 -10.39
N SER A 20 -8.54 31.54 -10.66
CA SER A 20 -9.21 30.38 -11.27
C SER A 20 -9.26 30.59 -12.77
N ASP A 21 -8.38 29.94 -13.50
CA ASP A 21 -8.11 30.15 -14.91
C ASP A 21 -8.72 29.03 -15.78
N THR A 22 -8.78 29.25 -17.09
CA THR A 22 -9.22 28.25 -18.08
C THR A 22 -8.20 28.15 -19.19
N LEU A 23 -7.56 26.99 -19.33
CA LEU A 23 -6.51 26.73 -20.31
C LEU A 23 -7.02 25.70 -21.32
N ASN A 24 -6.90 26.00 -22.61
CA ASN A 24 -7.27 25.11 -23.71
C ASN A 24 -6.08 24.90 -24.66
N GLY A 25 -5.53 23.69 -24.74
CA GLY A 25 -4.43 23.32 -25.63
C GLY A 25 -4.88 23.31 -27.10
N GLU A 26 -6.04 22.71 -27.36
CA GLU A 26 -6.60 22.37 -28.67
C GLU A 26 -5.96 21.15 -29.34
N ALA A 27 -4.88 21.30 -30.11
CA ALA A 27 -4.25 20.18 -30.78
C ALA A 27 -2.73 20.31 -30.78
N GLY A 28 -2.02 19.24 -30.51
CA GLY A 28 -0.60 19.26 -30.24
C GLY A 28 -0.32 18.58 -28.90
N ASN A 29 0.95 18.47 -28.54
CA ASN A 29 1.33 17.94 -27.24
C ASN A 29 1.62 19.12 -26.33
N ASP A 30 0.63 19.53 -25.56
CA ASP A 30 0.62 20.75 -24.78
C ASP A 30 1.04 20.51 -23.33
N THR A 31 1.52 21.55 -22.66
CA THR A 31 1.72 21.58 -21.21
C THR A 31 0.86 22.68 -20.60
N LEU A 32 -0.11 22.29 -19.78
CA LEU A 32 -1.06 23.18 -19.14
C LEU A 32 -0.76 23.25 -17.64
N ASN A 33 -0.41 24.45 -17.17
CA ASN A 33 -0.16 24.74 -15.76
C ASN A 33 -1.06 25.90 -15.32
N GLY A 34 -2.16 25.58 -14.63
CA GLY A 34 -3.09 26.59 -14.11
C GLY A 34 -2.43 27.47 -13.04
N GLY A 35 -1.64 26.86 -12.16
CA GLY A 35 -0.98 27.53 -11.06
C GLY A 35 -1.92 27.69 -9.87
N ALA A 36 -1.71 28.73 -9.06
CA ALA A 36 -2.47 28.85 -7.82
C ALA A 36 -3.94 29.20 -8.08
N GLY A 37 -4.86 28.28 -7.79
CA GLY A 37 -6.29 28.51 -7.89
C GLY A 37 -7.07 27.22 -8.00
N ASP A 38 -8.29 27.32 -8.52
CA ASP A 38 -9.07 26.16 -8.96
C ASP A 38 -9.29 26.35 -10.46
N ASP A 39 -8.57 25.59 -11.28
CA ASP A 39 -8.44 25.83 -12.71
C ASP A 39 -9.23 24.82 -13.56
N ILE A 40 -9.50 25.18 -14.81
CA ILE A 40 -10.08 24.27 -15.82
C ILE A 40 -9.03 24.07 -16.92
N LEU A 41 -8.56 22.84 -17.08
CA LEU A 41 -7.54 22.48 -18.06
C LEU A 41 -8.14 21.53 -19.10
N THR A 42 -8.00 21.87 -20.37
CA THR A 42 -8.45 21.06 -21.51
C THR A 42 -7.30 20.96 -22.50
N GLY A 43 -6.72 19.79 -22.67
CA GLY A 43 -5.57 19.54 -23.53
C GLY A 43 -6.03 19.46 -24.98
N GLY A 44 -6.87 18.46 -25.28
CA GLY A 44 -7.41 18.28 -26.62
C GLY A 44 -6.64 17.19 -27.34
N LEU A 45 -6.44 17.30 -28.67
CA LEU A 45 -5.79 16.23 -29.44
C LEU A 45 -4.28 16.25 -29.27
N GLY A 46 -3.65 15.13 -28.93
CA GLY A 46 -2.21 14.99 -28.77
C GLY A 46 -1.88 14.49 -27.37
N ASP A 47 -0.60 14.26 -27.08
CA ASP A 47 -0.19 13.74 -25.78
C ASP A 47 0.13 14.93 -24.85
N ASP A 48 -0.82 15.29 -24.00
CA ASP A 48 -0.79 16.49 -23.18
C ASP A 48 -0.26 16.26 -21.76
N ARG A 49 0.22 17.33 -21.12
CA ARG A 49 0.70 17.34 -19.74
C ARG A 49 -0.05 18.37 -18.91
N TYR A 50 -0.70 17.90 -17.85
CA TYR A 50 -1.42 18.71 -16.87
C TYR A 50 -0.60 18.83 -15.59
N VAL A 51 -0.23 20.06 -15.21
CA VAL A 51 0.44 20.33 -13.94
C VAL A 51 -0.61 20.78 -12.92
N ILE A 52 -0.82 19.95 -11.90
CA ILE A 52 -1.87 20.10 -10.90
C ILE A 52 -1.28 20.39 -9.53
N ASP A 53 -1.65 21.53 -8.94
CA ASP A 53 -1.24 21.96 -7.60
C ASP A 53 -2.42 22.26 -6.67
N SER A 54 -3.67 22.19 -7.16
CA SER A 54 -4.89 22.31 -6.36
C SER A 54 -5.83 21.12 -6.52
N LEU A 55 -6.49 20.72 -5.44
CA LEU A 55 -7.57 19.72 -5.49
C LEU A 55 -8.84 20.25 -6.19
N GLY A 56 -8.92 21.57 -6.41
CA GLY A 56 -10.03 22.18 -7.13
C GLY A 56 -9.86 22.19 -8.66
N ASP A 57 -8.67 21.83 -9.15
CA ASP A 57 -8.39 21.77 -10.59
C ASP A 57 -9.22 20.69 -11.27
N GLN A 58 -9.72 21.01 -12.46
CA GLN A 58 -10.53 20.13 -13.28
C GLN A 58 -9.84 19.90 -14.62
N ILE A 59 -9.58 18.64 -14.92
CA ILE A 59 -9.10 18.22 -16.24
C ILE A 59 -10.29 17.73 -17.05
N SER A 60 -10.40 18.21 -18.29
CA SER A 60 -11.39 17.75 -19.26
C SER A 60 -10.69 17.07 -20.42
N GLU A 61 -10.81 15.74 -20.46
CA GLU A 61 -10.30 14.88 -21.53
C GLU A 61 -11.42 14.09 -22.22
N LEU A 62 -11.26 13.80 -23.51
CA LEU A 62 -12.16 12.90 -24.26
C LEU A 62 -11.42 11.66 -24.72
N ALA A 63 -12.18 10.57 -24.88
CA ALA A 63 -11.62 9.31 -25.34
C ALA A 63 -10.96 9.42 -26.73
N GLY A 64 -9.71 8.94 -26.83
CA GLY A 64 -8.97 8.86 -28.09
C GLY A 64 -8.36 10.18 -28.54
N GLN A 65 -8.16 11.12 -27.62
CA GLN A 65 -7.47 12.37 -27.92
C GLN A 65 -5.95 12.28 -27.75
N GLY A 66 -5.42 11.38 -26.93
CA GLY A 66 -3.99 11.26 -26.71
C GLY A 66 -3.61 10.14 -25.76
N VAL A 67 -2.35 10.17 -25.33
CA VAL A 67 -1.85 9.50 -24.13
C VAL A 67 -1.39 10.58 -23.16
N ASP A 68 -2.22 10.89 -22.20
CA ASP A 68 -2.11 12.14 -21.45
C ASP A 68 -1.48 11.93 -20.08
N THR A 69 -0.84 12.98 -19.53
CA THR A 69 -0.09 12.92 -18.28
C THR A 69 -0.57 13.95 -17.27
N VAL A 70 -0.91 13.49 -16.07
CA VAL A 70 -1.03 14.35 -14.90
C VAL A 70 0.30 14.37 -14.15
N GLU A 71 0.84 15.55 -13.91
CA GLU A 71 1.92 15.81 -12.96
C GLU A 71 1.37 16.53 -11.74
N THR A 72 1.63 16.02 -10.54
CA THR A 72 1.17 16.67 -9.32
C THR A 72 2.18 16.62 -8.18
N THR A 73 2.04 17.54 -7.23
CA THR A 73 2.74 17.49 -5.92
C THR A 73 1.77 17.30 -4.75
N LEU A 74 0.48 17.06 -5.05
CA LEU A 74 -0.53 16.73 -4.07
C LEU A 74 -0.28 15.34 -3.51
N SER A 75 -0.63 15.12 -2.25
CA SER A 75 -0.46 13.82 -1.58
C SER A 75 -1.40 12.73 -2.10
N THR A 76 -2.41 13.08 -2.90
CA THR A 76 -3.38 12.12 -3.44
C THR A 76 -3.92 12.63 -4.76
N TRP A 77 -4.04 11.74 -5.75
CA TRP A 77 -4.72 12.04 -7.01
C TRP A 77 -5.40 10.80 -7.59
N THR A 78 -6.55 11.01 -8.22
CA THR A 78 -7.30 9.97 -8.95
C THR A 78 -7.38 10.34 -10.41
N LEU A 79 -6.91 9.45 -11.29
CA LEU A 79 -7.05 9.66 -12.73
C LEU A 79 -8.54 9.63 -13.12
N ALA A 80 -9.01 10.69 -13.76
CA ALA A 80 -10.29 10.70 -14.44
C ALA A 80 -10.24 9.82 -15.70
N VAL A 81 -11.40 9.51 -16.28
CA VAL A 81 -11.48 8.75 -17.53
C VAL A 81 -10.77 9.50 -18.66
N GLY A 82 -10.00 8.78 -19.48
CA GLY A 82 -9.26 9.34 -20.61
C GLY A 82 -7.88 9.88 -20.26
N LEU A 83 -7.41 9.66 -19.02
CA LEU A 83 -6.04 9.94 -18.62
C LEU A 83 -5.30 8.63 -18.37
N GLU A 84 -4.06 8.55 -18.85
CA GLU A 84 -3.27 7.31 -18.81
C GLU A 84 -2.08 7.41 -17.85
N ASN A 85 -1.44 8.57 -17.73
CA ASN A 85 -0.22 8.69 -16.93
C ASN A 85 -0.40 9.60 -15.72
N LEU A 86 0.18 9.19 -14.59
CA LEU A 86 0.23 9.96 -13.35
C LEU A 86 1.65 9.99 -12.82
N VAL A 87 2.19 11.19 -12.63
CA VAL A 87 3.54 11.43 -12.11
C VAL A 87 3.43 12.29 -10.87
N HIS A 88 3.84 11.75 -9.72
CA HIS A 88 4.03 12.56 -8.53
C HIS A 88 5.45 13.14 -8.52
N ALA A 89 5.54 14.47 -8.51
CA ALA A 89 6.77 15.25 -8.50
C ALA A 89 7.13 15.77 -7.09
N GLY A 90 6.32 15.44 -6.08
CA GLY A 90 6.58 15.76 -4.68
C GLY A 90 7.65 14.86 -4.06
N THR A 91 7.93 15.09 -2.77
CA THR A 91 8.94 14.34 -2.01
C THR A 91 8.39 13.68 -0.75
N GLY A 92 7.06 13.72 -0.57
CA GLY A 92 6.37 13.09 0.55
C GLY A 92 5.54 11.91 0.04
N ALA A 93 4.97 11.14 0.97
CA ALA A 93 4.07 10.04 0.64
C ALA A 93 2.92 10.48 -0.27
N PHE A 94 2.65 9.67 -1.28
CA PHE A 94 1.64 9.88 -2.30
C PHE A 94 0.64 8.71 -2.37
N THR A 95 -0.61 9.02 -2.69
CA THR A 95 -1.62 8.01 -3.05
C THR A 95 -2.08 8.24 -4.48
N GLY A 96 -1.67 7.36 -5.39
CA GLY A 96 -2.06 7.37 -6.80
C GLY A 96 -3.18 6.37 -7.06
N ILE A 97 -4.27 6.82 -7.67
CA ILE A 97 -5.43 5.97 -7.97
C ILE A 97 -5.61 5.92 -9.49
N GLY A 98 -5.51 4.72 -10.05
CA GLY A 98 -5.75 4.47 -11.47
C GLY A 98 -7.22 4.53 -11.86
N ASN A 99 -7.50 4.33 -13.14
CA ASN A 99 -8.84 4.22 -13.72
C ASN A 99 -9.03 2.86 -14.40
N ALA A 100 -9.78 2.79 -15.50
CA ALA A 100 -10.03 1.54 -16.22
C ALA A 100 -9.20 1.37 -17.50
N ALA A 101 -8.32 2.33 -17.79
CA ALA A 101 -7.37 2.29 -18.89
C ALA A 101 -6.04 1.69 -18.42
N ASP A 102 -5.16 1.35 -19.37
CA ASP A 102 -3.79 0.93 -19.08
C ASP A 102 -3.00 2.15 -18.57
N ASN A 103 -2.80 2.25 -17.24
CA ASN A 103 -2.17 3.42 -16.63
C ASN A 103 -0.66 3.25 -16.39
N VAL A 104 0.09 4.36 -16.41
CA VAL A 104 1.46 4.41 -15.90
C VAL A 104 1.51 5.39 -14.73
N ILE A 105 1.74 4.89 -13.52
CA ILE A 105 1.73 5.69 -12.30
C ILE A 105 3.11 5.65 -11.64
N THR A 106 3.69 6.83 -11.39
CA THR A 106 5.00 7.02 -10.75
C THR A 106 4.85 7.79 -9.44
N GLY A 107 5.27 7.19 -8.31
CA GLY A 107 5.18 7.77 -6.97
C GLY A 107 6.31 8.75 -6.62
N GLY A 108 7.54 8.43 -7.00
CA GLY A 108 8.68 9.32 -6.87
C GLY A 108 9.47 9.10 -5.58
N ILE A 109 9.49 10.08 -4.66
CA ILE A 109 10.15 9.95 -3.36
C ILE A 109 9.07 10.01 -2.29
N GLY A 110 9.08 9.06 -1.36
CA GLY A 110 8.06 8.92 -0.33
C GLY A 110 7.67 7.47 -0.17
N ASP A 111 6.91 7.16 0.89
CA ASP A 111 6.27 5.86 1.01
C ASP A 111 4.93 5.95 0.29
N ASP A 112 4.88 5.50 -0.96
CA ASP A 112 3.75 5.74 -1.84
C ASP A 112 2.76 4.57 -1.84
N THR A 113 1.51 4.82 -2.18
CA THR A 113 0.44 3.82 -2.28
C THR A 113 -0.28 3.95 -3.61
N PHE A 114 -0.34 2.84 -4.35
CA PHE A 114 -1.06 2.73 -5.60
C PHE A 114 -2.30 1.89 -5.39
N ILE A 115 -3.48 2.46 -5.63
CA ILE A 115 -4.74 1.70 -5.67
C ILE A 115 -4.93 1.22 -7.10
N ALA A 116 -4.86 -0.10 -7.28
CA ALA A 116 -4.90 -0.71 -8.60
C ALA A 116 -6.27 -0.53 -9.26
N GLY A 117 -6.24 -0.13 -10.53
CA GLY A 117 -7.42 0.04 -11.38
C GLY A 117 -7.73 -1.24 -12.16
N GLN A 118 -8.59 -1.12 -13.15
CA GLN A 118 -8.70 -2.14 -14.20
C GLN A 118 -7.74 -1.75 -15.33
N GLY A 119 -7.15 -2.71 -16.03
CA GLY A 119 -6.27 -2.41 -17.16
C GLY A 119 -4.94 -3.14 -17.02
N ASN A 120 -4.03 -2.94 -17.97
CA ASN A 120 -2.64 -3.37 -17.80
C ASN A 120 -1.84 -2.19 -17.28
N ASP A 121 -1.75 -2.07 -15.95
CA ASP A 121 -1.13 -0.91 -15.33
C ASP A 121 0.38 -1.10 -15.15
N THR A 122 1.11 0.01 -15.02
CA THR A 122 2.52 0.04 -14.63
C THR A 122 2.67 0.94 -13.42
N PHE A 123 3.04 0.35 -12.29
CA PHE A 123 3.30 1.06 -11.04
C PHE A 123 4.80 1.14 -10.77
N ILE A 124 5.28 2.38 -10.57
CA ILE A 124 6.68 2.70 -10.30
C ILE A 124 6.72 3.42 -8.95
N GLY A 125 7.10 2.73 -7.88
CA GLY A 125 7.17 3.30 -6.53
C GLY A 125 8.20 4.41 -6.46
N GLY A 126 9.46 4.04 -6.61
CA GLY A 126 10.58 4.99 -6.63
C GLY A 126 11.45 4.80 -5.40
N ALA A 127 11.58 5.83 -4.58
CA ALA A 127 12.38 5.78 -3.35
C ALA A 127 11.49 5.90 -2.12
N GLY A 128 11.50 4.86 -1.29
CA GLY A 128 10.72 4.78 -0.06
C GLY A 128 10.28 3.35 0.15
N PHE A 129 9.21 3.15 0.90
CA PHE A 129 8.56 1.86 1.08
C PHE A 129 7.17 1.89 0.44
N ASP A 130 7.09 1.38 -0.79
CA ASP A 130 5.97 1.61 -1.68
C ASP A 130 4.98 0.44 -1.66
N THR A 131 3.70 0.74 -1.84
CA THR A 131 2.58 -0.20 -1.69
C THR A 131 1.73 -0.26 -2.95
N VAL A 132 1.39 -1.47 -3.39
CA VAL A 132 0.28 -1.69 -4.34
C VAL A 132 -0.86 -2.39 -3.62
N ASP A 133 -2.05 -1.82 -3.74
CA ASP A 133 -3.27 -2.27 -3.09
C ASP A 133 -4.25 -2.85 -4.13
N TYR A 134 -4.44 -4.18 -4.06
CA TYR A 134 -5.39 -4.94 -4.88
C TYR A 134 -6.67 -5.31 -4.10
N SER A 135 -6.88 -4.80 -2.89
CA SER A 135 -7.98 -5.24 -2.01
C SER A 135 -9.38 -5.11 -2.62
N ALA A 136 -9.55 -4.20 -3.59
CA ALA A 136 -10.81 -3.99 -4.31
C ALA A 136 -11.01 -4.90 -5.55
N ALA A 137 -10.00 -5.69 -5.94
CA ALA A 137 -10.07 -6.54 -7.13
C ALA A 137 -11.16 -7.62 -7.01
N GLY A 138 -11.80 -7.93 -8.15
CA GLY A 138 -12.97 -8.81 -8.21
C GLY A 138 -12.69 -10.31 -8.28
N ALA A 139 -11.42 -10.73 -8.26
CA ALA A 139 -10.98 -12.11 -8.29
C ALA A 139 -9.58 -12.26 -7.66
N ALA A 140 -9.16 -13.51 -7.47
CA ALA A 140 -7.81 -13.83 -6.98
C ALA A 140 -6.71 -13.30 -7.88
N ILE A 141 -5.63 -12.83 -7.26
CA ILE A 141 -4.45 -12.28 -7.90
C ILE A 141 -3.26 -13.23 -7.83
N THR A 142 -2.30 -12.98 -8.71
CA THR A 142 -0.97 -13.58 -8.59
C THR A 142 0.05 -12.49 -8.83
N VAL A 143 0.74 -12.10 -7.75
CA VAL A 143 1.75 -11.03 -7.74
C VAL A 143 3.12 -11.61 -7.38
N LYS A 144 4.15 -11.21 -8.12
CA LYS A 144 5.52 -11.68 -7.96
C LYS A 144 6.52 -10.54 -8.09
N LEU A 145 7.09 -10.08 -6.99
CA LEU A 145 8.06 -8.98 -6.99
C LEU A 145 9.42 -9.44 -7.55
N ASN A 146 9.75 -10.74 -7.46
CA ASN A 146 11.01 -11.34 -7.95
C ASN A 146 11.22 -11.38 -9.47
N GLY A 147 10.42 -10.66 -10.25
CA GLY A 147 10.63 -10.54 -11.69
C GLY A 147 9.78 -9.44 -12.30
N ALA A 148 10.26 -8.89 -13.42
CA ALA A 148 9.48 -8.01 -14.28
C ALA A 148 8.43 -8.83 -15.05
N VAL A 149 7.54 -9.50 -14.31
CA VAL A 149 6.48 -10.34 -14.84
C VAL A 149 5.18 -9.57 -14.70
N THR A 150 4.39 -9.64 -15.75
CA THR A 150 3.03 -9.12 -15.75
C THR A 150 2.20 -9.94 -14.75
N GLN A 151 1.60 -9.29 -13.76
CA GLN A 151 0.83 -9.91 -12.67
C GLN A 151 -0.65 -10.01 -13.01
N ASN A 152 -1.30 -11.14 -12.71
CA ASN A 152 -2.75 -11.20 -12.83
C ASN A 152 -3.37 -10.33 -11.72
N ASP A 153 -4.04 -9.26 -12.12
CA ASP A 153 -4.64 -8.22 -11.27
C ASP A 153 -6.02 -8.61 -10.69
N GLY A 154 -6.54 -9.79 -11.03
CA GLY A 154 -7.86 -10.24 -10.58
C GLY A 154 -9.03 -9.48 -11.24
N GLN A 155 -8.73 -8.64 -12.22
CA GLN A 155 -9.64 -7.74 -12.92
C GLN A 155 -9.62 -7.96 -14.45
N GLY A 156 -8.76 -8.87 -14.92
CA GLY A 156 -8.68 -9.32 -16.30
C GLY A 156 -7.57 -8.62 -17.11
N GLY A 157 -6.79 -7.77 -16.45
CA GLY A 157 -5.59 -7.13 -16.96
C GLY A 157 -4.33 -7.79 -16.42
N VAL A 158 -3.19 -7.17 -16.74
CA VAL A 158 -1.89 -7.65 -16.29
C VAL A 158 -0.94 -6.49 -15.98
N ASP A 159 -0.53 -6.37 -14.71
CA ASP A 159 0.21 -5.20 -14.24
C ASP A 159 1.73 -5.41 -14.19
N VAL A 160 2.49 -4.34 -14.28
CA VAL A 160 3.94 -4.30 -14.11
C VAL A 160 4.28 -3.49 -12.86
N LEU A 161 4.99 -4.12 -11.92
CA LEU A 161 5.40 -3.49 -10.66
C LEU A 161 6.92 -3.24 -10.66
N THR A 162 7.37 -2.07 -10.25
CA THR A 162 8.80 -1.75 -10.09
C THR A 162 9.03 -0.88 -8.86
N GLY A 163 9.96 -1.30 -8.00
CA GLY A 163 10.26 -0.62 -6.73
C GLY A 163 9.04 -0.62 -5.81
N ILE A 164 8.48 -1.81 -5.57
CA ILE A 164 7.32 -2.02 -4.70
C ILE A 164 7.75 -3.02 -3.62
N GLU A 165 7.57 -2.65 -2.35
CA GLU A 165 7.96 -3.48 -1.21
C GLU A 165 6.75 -4.07 -0.49
N ARG A 166 5.55 -3.49 -0.66
CA ARG A 166 4.30 -3.98 -0.08
C ARG A 166 3.26 -4.32 -1.12
N VAL A 167 2.62 -5.48 -0.92
CA VAL A 167 1.45 -5.90 -1.69
C VAL A 167 0.33 -6.23 -0.73
N ILE A 168 -0.84 -5.64 -0.98
CA ILE A 168 -2.10 -5.99 -0.32
C ILE A 168 -2.92 -6.78 -1.31
N GLY A 169 -3.24 -8.03 -0.96
CA GLY A 169 -4.10 -8.93 -1.72
C GLY A 169 -5.58 -8.62 -1.55
N THR A 170 -6.41 -9.58 -1.91
CA THR A 170 -7.84 -9.47 -2.14
C THR A 170 -8.65 -10.16 -1.05
N THR A 171 -9.91 -10.52 -1.36
CA THR A 171 -10.75 -11.37 -0.52
C THR A 171 -10.85 -12.82 -1.05
N PHE A 172 -10.01 -13.17 -2.02
CA PHE A 172 -9.96 -14.46 -2.70
C PHE A 172 -8.62 -15.16 -2.43
N ASP A 173 -8.51 -16.42 -2.86
CA ASP A 173 -7.30 -17.24 -2.69
C ASP A 173 -6.12 -16.70 -3.54
N ASP A 174 -5.25 -15.90 -2.93
CA ASP A 174 -4.16 -15.20 -3.63
C ASP A 174 -2.82 -15.94 -3.59
N LEU A 175 -1.96 -15.63 -4.56
CA LEU A 175 -0.55 -16.01 -4.55
C LEU A 175 0.33 -14.75 -4.58
N LEU A 176 0.98 -14.46 -3.46
CA LEU A 176 1.89 -13.33 -3.32
C LEU A 176 3.31 -13.85 -3.15
N VAL A 177 4.23 -13.38 -3.99
CA VAL A 177 5.64 -13.74 -3.96
C VAL A 177 6.48 -12.48 -3.88
N GLY A 178 7.34 -12.41 -2.88
CA GLY A 178 8.32 -11.36 -2.67
C GLY A 178 9.49 -11.42 -3.67
N ASP A 179 10.58 -10.74 -3.33
CA ASP A 179 11.81 -10.66 -4.09
C ASP A 179 13.06 -11.00 -3.25
N GLY A 180 14.17 -10.31 -3.47
CA GLY A 180 15.40 -10.52 -2.69
C GLY A 180 15.62 -9.47 -1.60
N LEU A 181 14.60 -8.64 -1.35
CA LEU A 181 14.59 -7.54 -0.39
C LEU A 181 13.54 -7.84 0.68
N GLY A 182 13.54 -7.08 1.77
CA GLY A 182 12.48 -7.20 2.77
C GLY A 182 11.14 -6.70 2.24
N ASN A 183 10.16 -7.57 2.13
CA ASN A 183 8.82 -7.29 1.63
C ASN A 183 7.76 -7.37 2.74
N THR A 184 6.63 -6.69 2.54
CA THR A 184 5.41 -6.89 3.34
C THR A 184 4.31 -7.45 2.45
N LEU A 185 3.94 -8.70 2.68
CA LEU A 185 2.90 -9.40 1.92
C LEU A 185 1.67 -9.56 2.82
N ILE A 186 0.53 -9.04 2.38
CA ILE A 186 -0.74 -9.11 3.11
C ILE A 186 -1.74 -9.86 2.23
N GLY A 187 -2.12 -11.08 2.61
CA GLY A 187 -3.03 -11.94 1.83
C GLY A 187 -4.42 -11.35 1.69
N GLY A 188 -4.99 -10.90 2.81
CA GLY A 188 -6.33 -10.34 2.87
C GLY A 188 -7.31 -11.36 3.45
N ALA A 189 -8.41 -11.65 2.78
CA ALA A 189 -9.26 -12.78 3.15
C ALA A 189 -9.14 -13.86 2.08
N GLY A 190 -9.42 -15.11 2.44
CA GLY A 190 -9.29 -16.22 1.50
C GLY A 190 -8.30 -17.25 2.01
N ARG A 191 -7.86 -18.15 1.14
CA ARG A 191 -6.73 -19.04 1.41
C ARG A 191 -5.57 -18.60 0.54
N ASP A 192 -4.64 -17.90 1.17
CA ASP A 192 -3.54 -17.25 0.50
C ASP A 192 -2.27 -18.08 0.62
N THR A 193 -1.39 -17.92 -0.37
CA THR A 193 -0.02 -18.42 -0.34
C THR A 193 0.94 -17.24 -0.45
N LEU A 194 1.68 -17.00 0.63
CA LEU A 194 2.66 -15.92 0.73
C LEU A 194 4.06 -16.52 0.78
N LEU A 195 4.92 -16.12 -0.15
CA LEU A 195 6.31 -16.55 -0.27
C LEU A 195 7.24 -15.32 -0.21
N GLY A 196 8.00 -15.11 0.86
CA GLY A 196 8.92 -13.97 1.02
C GLY A 196 10.14 -14.04 0.10
N LEU A 197 10.79 -15.21 0.07
CA LEU A 197 12.03 -15.55 -0.62
C LEU A 197 13.31 -15.19 0.14
N ASP A 198 14.09 -14.20 -0.29
CA ASP A 198 15.27 -13.74 0.46
C ASP A 198 14.93 -12.34 0.99
N GLY A 199 15.23 -12.03 2.24
CA GLY A 199 14.83 -10.74 2.77
C GLY A 199 14.60 -10.78 4.26
N ALA A 200 14.11 -9.70 4.85
CA ALA A 200 13.50 -9.76 6.17
C ALA A 200 12.05 -9.37 5.96
N ASP A 201 11.20 -10.38 5.84
CA ASP A 201 9.86 -10.25 5.31
C ASP A 201 8.81 -10.21 6.43
N ILE A 202 7.69 -9.54 6.14
CA ILE A 202 6.49 -9.54 6.98
C ILE A 202 5.38 -10.21 6.18
N LEU A 203 4.94 -11.39 6.65
CA LEU A 203 3.89 -12.16 6.00
C LEU A 203 2.63 -12.14 6.87
N VAL A 204 1.58 -11.51 6.37
CA VAL A 204 0.28 -11.42 7.03
C VAL A 204 -0.70 -12.29 6.26
N GLY A 205 -1.01 -13.48 6.80
CA GLY A 205 -1.95 -14.40 6.16
C GLY A 205 -3.35 -13.80 6.02
N GLY A 206 -3.77 -13.01 7.00
CA GLY A 206 -5.07 -12.33 6.97
C GLY A 206 -6.20 -13.18 7.54
N GLU A 207 -7.44 -12.82 7.23
CA GLU A 207 -8.64 -13.40 7.84
C GLU A 207 -9.24 -14.56 7.03
N GLY A 208 -10.17 -15.29 7.64
CA GLY A 208 -10.99 -16.26 6.93
C GLY A 208 -10.42 -17.67 6.95
N VAL A 209 -9.86 -18.12 5.82
CA VAL A 209 -9.42 -19.51 5.64
C VAL A 209 -7.93 -19.63 6.01
N ALA A 210 -7.49 -20.83 6.33
CA ALA A 210 -6.11 -21.14 6.62
C ALA A 210 -5.18 -20.84 5.43
N ASN A 211 -4.09 -20.13 5.69
CA ASN A 211 -3.10 -19.68 4.70
C ASN A 211 -1.82 -20.53 4.72
N THR A 212 -0.97 -20.35 3.72
CA THR A 212 0.40 -20.89 3.70
C THR A 212 1.39 -19.73 3.67
N LEU A 213 2.25 -19.65 4.68
CA LEU A 213 3.23 -18.58 4.84
C LEU A 213 4.63 -19.19 4.85
N GLN A 214 5.49 -18.75 3.96
CA GLN A 214 6.90 -19.13 3.90
C GLN A 214 7.75 -17.89 3.63
N GLY A 215 8.52 -17.47 4.62
CA GLY A 215 9.40 -16.30 4.58
C GLY A 215 10.63 -16.59 3.73
N GLY A 216 11.37 -17.66 4.03
CA GLY A 216 12.56 -18.01 3.28
C GLY A 216 13.80 -17.44 3.99
N THR A 217 14.86 -17.07 3.27
CA THR A 217 16.11 -16.65 3.94
C THR A 217 16.03 -15.24 4.52
N GLY A 218 16.71 -15.06 5.66
CA GLY A 218 16.72 -13.84 6.46
C GLY A 218 15.73 -13.93 7.61
N ASN A 219 15.50 -12.84 8.34
CA ASN A 219 14.75 -12.89 9.60
C ASN A 219 13.33 -12.40 9.37
N ASP A 220 12.39 -13.33 9.34
CA ASP A 220 11.02 -13.10 8.92
C ASP A 220 10.05 -13.00 10.10
N ARG A 221 8.93 -12.31 9.86
CA ARG A 221 7.82 -12.16 10.81
C ARG A 221 6.52 -12.65 10.18
N TYR A 222 5.95 -13.69 10.77
CA TYR A 222 4.66 -14.26 10.41
C TYR A 222 3.58 -13.73 11.34
N ILE A 223 2.61 -13.00 10.79
CA ILE A 223 1.42 -12.57 11.54
C ILE A 223 0.31 -13.58 11.26
N VAL A 224 0.02 -14.39 12.29
CA VAL A 224 -0.94 -15.50 12.23
C VAL A 224 -2.22 -15.13 12.95
N SER A 225 -3.31 -15.08 12.20
CA SER A 225 -4.66 -14.73 12.66
C SER A 225 -5.64 -15.88 12.58
N VAL A 226 -5.31 -16.98 11.90
CA VAL A 226 -6.19 -18.14 11.74
C VAL A 226 -5.49 -19.40 12.24
N ALA A 227 -6.14 -20.16 13.12
CA ALA A 227 -5.55 -21.35 13.76
C ALA A 227 -5.14 -22.48 12.79
N GLY A 228 -5.58 -22.40 11.53
CA GLY A 228 -5.19 -23.35 10.49
C GLY A 228 -4.02 -22.90 9.62
N ASP A 229 -3.51 -21.67 9.80
CA ASP A 229 -2.37 -21.17 9.03
C ASP A 229 -1.17 -22.11 9.13
N SER A 230 -0.49 -22.33 8.02
CA SER A 230 0.72 -23.14 7.93
C SER A 230 1.92 -22.23 7.75
N VAL A 231 2.72 -22.08 8.80
CA VAL A 231 4.02 -21.40 8.75
C VAL A 231 5.11 -22.42 8.41
N VAL A 232 5.88 -22.15 7.37
CA VAL A 232 6.93 -23.04 6.86
C VAL A 232 8.28 -22.33 6.94
N GLU A 233 9.22 -22.97 7.65
CA GLU A 233 10.61 -22.56 7.74
C GLU A 233 11.56 -23.72 7.43
N LEU A 234 12.60 -23.48 6.65
CA LEU A 234 13.67 -24.46 6.41
C LEU A 234 14.87 -24.18 7.32
N ALA A 235 15.73 -25.20 7.42
CA ALA A 235 16.87 -25.13 8.33
C ALA A 235 17.92 -24.12 7.83
N GLY A 236 18.27 -23.16 8.69
CA GLY A 236 19.32 -22.18 8.44
C GLY A 236 18.88 -21.01 7.56
N GLU A 237 17.58 -20.73 7.51
CA GLU A 237 17.02 -19.61 6.76
C GLU A 237 17.05 -18.31 7.57
N GLY A 238 16.84 -18.33 8.90
CA GLY A 238 17.08 -17.14 9.71
C GLY A 238 16.83 -17.32 11.20
N LEU A 239 16.44 -16.21 11.84
CA LEU A 239 15.82 -16.18 13.16
C LEU A 239 14.42 -15.62 13.02
N ASP A 240 13.44 -16.50 13.12
CA ASP A 240 12.12 -16.20 12.60
C ASP A 240 11.07 -16.10 13.71
N THR A 241 10.10 -15.22 13.52
CA THR A 241 9.12 -14.84 14.52
C THR A 241 7.71 -15.15 14.07
N VAL A 242 7.00 -15.95 14.86
CA VAL A 242 5.54 -16.04 14.77
C VAL A 242 4.91 -15.08 15.77
N GLU A 243 4.06 -14.21 15.27
CA GLU A 243 3.21 -13.32 16.05
C GLU A 243 1.75 -13.73 15.91
N THR A 244 1.02 -13.78 17.03
CA THR A 244 -0.39 -14.17 16.99
C THR A 244 -1.21 -13.59 18.14
N ALA A 245 -2.50 -13.38 17.89
CA ALA A 245 -3.50 -13.11 18.92
C ALA A 245 -4.44 -14.30 19.17
N LEU A 246 -4.13 -15.48 18.60
CA LEU A 246 -4.87 -16.71 18.84
C LEU A 246 -4.66 -17.19 20.26
N SER A 247 -5.67 -17.85 20.84
CA SER A 247 -5.58 -18.41 22.20
C SER A 247 -4.55 -19.54 22.35
N ALA A 248 -4.05 -20.09 21.26
CA ALA A 248 -3.00 -21.11 21.28
C ALA A 248 -2.20 -21.13 19.98
N TRP A 249 -0.90 -21.39 20.10
CA TRP A 249 -0.02 -21.65 18.96
C TRP A 249 1.11 -22.60 19.34
N THR A 250 1.57 -23.39 18.38
CA THR A 250 2.73 -24.26 18.51
C THR A 250 3.68 -23.98 17.36
N LEU A 251 4.92 -23.61 17.67
CA LEU A 251 5.93 -23.38 16.65
C LEU A 251 6.21 -24.66 15.85
N GLY A 252 6.26 -24.52 14.53
CA GLY A 252 6.81 -25.52 13.62
C GLY A 252 8.32 -25.68 13.82
N ALA A 253 8.96 -26.58 13.07
CA ALA A 253 10.42 -26.71 13.09
C ALA A 253 11.10 -25.45 12.54
N ASN A 254 12.33 -25.17 12.99
CA ASN A 254 13.15 -24.03 12.51
C ASN A 254 12.58 -22.64 12.82
N LEU A 255 11.56 -22.54 13.67
CA LEU A 255 11.08 -21.25 14.18
C LEU A 255 11.62 -21.02 15.59
N GLU A 256 12.14 -19.82 15.86
CA GLU A 256 12.80 -19.51 17.13
C GLU A 256 11.93 -18.68 18.06
N THR A 257 11.12 -17.75 17.53
CA THR A 257 10.42 -16.76 18.36
C THR A 257 8.89 -16.90 18.23
N LEU A 258 8.20 -16.88 19.38
CA LEU A 258 6.74 -16.82 19.47
C LEU A 258 6.32 -15.63 20.33
N ILE A 259 5.53 -14.73 19.76
CA ILE A 259 5.00 -13.55 20.45
C ILE A 259 3.48 -13.60 20.41
N HIS A 260 2.85 -13.63 21.59
CA HIS A 260 1.42 -13.42 21.68
C HIS A 260 1.10 -11.94 21.94
N THR A 261 0.21 -11.39 21.13
CA THR A 261 -0.23 -9.98 21.18
C THR A 261 -1.66 -9.80 21.67
N GLY A 262 -2.37 -10.90 21.92
CA GLY A 262 -3.73 -10.87 22.46
C GLY A 262 -3.79 -10.46 23.94
N ALA A 263 -5.01 -10.19 24.41
CA ALA A 263 -5.27 -9.75 25.80
C ALA A 263 -5.88 -10.85 26.70
N THR A 264 -6.00 -12.07 26.17
CA THR A 264 -6.61 -13.23 26.85
C THR A 264 -5.58 -14.33 27.05
N ASP A 265 -5.88 -15.24 27.98
CA ASP A 265 -5.09 -16.44 28.25
C ASP A 265 -4.59 -17.13 26.96
N PHE A 266 -3.28 -17.33 26.88
CA PHE A 266 -2.60 -17.93 25.75
C PHE A 266 -1.97 -19.27 26.11
N THR A 267 -2.01 -20.23 25.19
CA THR A 267 -1.20 -21.46 25.25
C THR A 267 -0.12 -21.45 24.17
N GLY A 268 1.11 -21.11 24.55
CA GLY A 268 2.27 -21.09 23.67
C GLY A 268 3.13 -22.33 23.82
N THR A 269 3.49 -22.99 22.72
CA THR A 269 4.43 -24.12 22.71
C THR A 269 5.53 -23.91 21.68
N GLY A 270 6.80 -24.05 22.09
CA GLY A 270 7.95 -24.05 21.19
C GLY A 270 8.21 -25.42 20.56
N ASN A 271 9.44 -25.62 20.09
CA ASN A 271 9.90 -26.82 19.39
C ASN A 271 11.12 -27.44 20.10
N ALA A 272 12.16 -27.88 19.38
CA ALA A 272 13.36 -28.50 19.96
C ALA A 272 14.59 -27.56 19.93
N LEU A 273 14.40 -26.32 19.50
CA LEU A 273 15.42 -25.27 19.42
C LEU A 273 15.40 -24.44 20.70
N ALA A 274 16.38 -23.54 20.85
CA ALA A 274 16.32 -22.54 21.90
C ALA A 274 15.30 -21.46 21.53
N ASN A 275 14.06 -21.61 21.99
CA ASN A 275 12.95 -20.73 21.69
C ASN A 275 12.85 -19.53 22.62
N ALA A 276 12.41 -18.39 22.08
CA ALA A 276 11.97 -17.23 22.84
C ALA A 276 10.45 -17.09 22.75
N ILE A 277 9.74 -17.27 23.86
CA ILE A 277 8.27 -17.28 23.89
C ILE A 277 7.77 -16.17 24.84
N THR A 278 6.86 -15.32 24.36
CA THR A 278 6.20 -14.27 25.15
C THR A 278 4.69 -14.49 25.19
N GLY A 279 4.12 -14.63 26.38
CA GLY A 279 2.68 -14.87 26.62
C GLY A 279 1.81 -13.63 26.53
N GLY A 280 2.32 -12.48 26.98
CA GLY A 280 1.64 -11.20 26.82
C GLY A 280 0.76 -10.85 28.02
N SER A 281 -0.55 -10.71 27.82
CA SER A 281 -1.51 -10.51 28.90
C SER A 281 -2.47 -11.69 28.99
N GLY A 282 -2.91 -12.02 30.21
CA GLY A 282 -3.75 -13.20 30.44
C GLY A 282 -3.04 -14.16 31.38
N ALA A 283 -3.74 -15.20 31.85
CA ALA A 283 -3.09 -16.28 32.59
C ALA A 283 -2.53 -17.31 31.59
N ASP A 284 -1.25 -17.18 31.25
CA ASP A 284 -0.67 -17.88 30.11
C ASP A 284 -0.08 -19.23 30.49
N LEU A 285 -0.13 -20.17 29.56
CA LEU A 285 0.43 -21.51 29.66
C LEU A 285 1.54 -21.67 28.62
N LEU A 286 2.80 -21.60 29.06
CA LEU A 286 3.94 -21.65 28.15
C LEU A 286 4.73 -22.96 28.29
N ARG A 287 5.11 -23.55 27.17
CA ARG A 287 6.03 -24.70 27.10
C ARG A 287 7.12 -24.39 26.09
N GLY A 288 8.38 -24.38 26.53
CA GLY A 288 9.53 -24.19 25.64
C GLY A 288 9.69 -25.35 24.65
N GLY A 289 9.60 -26.58 25.16
CA GLY A 289 9.86 -27.77 24.37
C GLY A 289 11.22 -28.30 24.75
N GLY A 290 12.03 -28.74 23.77
CA GLY A 290 13.43 -29.05 24.05
C GLY A 290 14.33 -27.87 23.70
N GLY A 291 15.55 -27.82 24.22
CA GLY A 291 16.47 -26.70 23.97
C GLY A 291 16.77 -25.90 25.23
N ASN A 292 17.24 -24.66 25.08
CA ASN A 292 17.41 -23.76 26.22
C ASN A 292 16.54 -22.54 25.96
N ASP A 293 15.34 -22.56 26.49
CA ASP A 293 14.30 -21.61 26.12
C ASP A 293 14.31 -20.38 27.03
N THR A 294 13.72 -19.29 26.54
CA THR A 294 13.36 -18.13 27.34
C THR A 294 11.85 -17.96 27.29
N LEU A 295 11.18 -18.16 28.42
CA LEU A 295 9.73 -18.04 28.55
C LEU A 295 9.40 -16.80 29.36
N THR A 296 8.71 -15.85 28.73
CA THR A 296 8.24 -14.62 29.34
C THR A 296 6.72 -14.68 29.50
N GLY A 297 6.22 -14.72 30.73
CA GLY A 297 4.78 -14.76 31.00
C GLY A 297 4.10 -13.46 30.62
N GLY A 298 4.35 -12.43 31.42
CA GLY A 298 3.90 -11.06 31.13
C GLY A 298 2.96 -10.57 32.23
N LEU A 299 1.74 -10.19 31.87
CA LEU A 299 0.70 -9.80 32.82
C LEU A 299 -0.24 -10.96 33.07
N GLY A 300 -0.25 -11.50 34.28
CA GLY A 300 -1.20 -12.54 34.63
C GLY A 300 -0.69 -13.39 35.77
N GLU A 301 -1.28 -14.57 35.89
CA GLU A 301 -0.73 -15.65 36.72
C GLU A 301 -0.33 -16.78 35.76
N ASP A 302 0.94 -16.79 35.41
CA ASP A 302 1.46 -17.55 34.30
C ASP A 302 2.09 -18.87 34.75
N ILE A 303 1.98 -19.89 33.91
CA ILE A 303 2.46 -21.24 34.17
C ILE A 303 3.43 -21.67 33.07
N ALA A 304 4.68 -21.95 33.44
CA ALA A 304 5.60 -22.69 32.59
C ALA A 304 5.45 -24.21 32.81
N LEU A 305 5.39 -24.98 31.73
CA LEU A 305 5.03 -26.40 31.76
C LEU A 305 6.14 -27.28 31.19
N PHE A 306 6.70 -28.14 32.04
CA PHE A 306 7.85 -29.00 31.75
C PHE A 306 7.42 -30.46 31.51
N ALA A 307 8.12 -31.15 30.59
CA ALA A 307 7.75 -32.48 30.11
C ALA A 307 8.09 -33.62 31.10
N GLY A 308 9.06 -33.39 31.98
CA GLY A 308 9.58 -34.38 32.92
C GLY A 308 8.97 -34.34 34.32
N LEU A 309 9.46 -35.25 35.17
CA LEU A 309 9.07 -35.35 36.59
C LEU A 309 9.79 -34.28 37.41
N ARG A 310 9.16 -33.74 38.48
CA ARG A 310 9.79 -32.70 39.31
C ARG A 310 11.17 -33.09 39.81
N ALA A 311 11.39 -34.37 40.14
CA ALA A 311 12.65 -34.86 40.68
C ALA A 311 13.86 -34.74 39.72
N ALA A 312 13.62 -34.58 38.42
CA ALA A 312 14.66 -34.41 37.41
C ALA A 312 15.18 -32.96 37.32
N TYR A 313 14.47 -31.98 37.86
CA TYR A 313 14.79 -30.56 37.64
C TYR A 313 15.46 -29.89 38.83
N THR A 314 16.38 -28.99 38.49
CA THR A 314 17.00 -28.04 39.42
C THR A 314 16.44 -26.65 39.13
N ILE A 315 16.12 -25.89 40.19
CA ILE A 315 15.56 -24.54 40.10
C ILE A 315 16.51 -23.59 40.82
N VAL A 316 16.96 -22.53 40.14
CA VAL A 316 17.88 -21.53 40.68
C VAL A 316 17.37 -20.13 40.35
N ALA A 317 17.34 -19.23 41.33
CA ALA A 317 17.15 -17.80 41.03
C ALA A 317 18.43 -17.21 40.45
N THR A 318 18.27 -16.44 39.38
CA THR A 318 19.34 -15.74 38.66
C THR A 318 19.16 -14.23 38.79
N ALA A 319 20.02 -13.45 38.13
CA ALA A 319 19.86 -12.01 38.09
C ALA A 319 18.55 -11.60 37.38
N ASP A 320 18.20 -12.35 36.33
CA ASP A 320 17.17 -11.96 35.37
C ASP A 320 15.82 -12.67 35.61
N GLY A 321 15.82 -13.82 36.29
CA GLY A 321 14.60 -14.60 36.57
C GLY A 321 14.90 -15.92 37.27
N TYR A 322 14.10 -16.95 36.97
CA TYR A 322 14.35 -18.32 37.45
C TYR A 322 14.90 -19.18 36.33
N ARG A 323 16.00 -19.87 36.60
CA ARG A 323 16.55 -20.87 35.70
C ARG A 323 16.11 -22.26 36.15
N ILE A 324 15.44 -22.97 35.27
CA ILE A 324 15.01 -24.35 35.44
C ILE A 324 15.93 -25.20 34.58
N THR A 325 16.52 -26.26 35.14
CA THR A 325 17.47 -27.09 34.41
C THR A 325 17.09 -28.54 34.59
N ASP A 326 16.75 -29.18 33.48
CA ASP A 326 16.62 -30.62 33.40
C ASP A 326 17.99 -31.27 33.62
N ASN A 327 18.06 -32.19 34.58
CA ASN A 327 19.28 -32.92 34.89
C ASN A 327 19.29 -34.33 34.29
N ASP A 328 18.25 -34.69 33.51
CA ASP A 328 18.15 -35.96 32.80
C ASP A 328 17.95 -35.74 31.28
N ALA A 329 19.05 -35.41 30.60
CA ALA A 329 19.09 -35.23 29.15
C ALA A 329 18.76 -36.49 28.31
N THR A 330 18.31 -37.59 28.93
CA THR A 330 18.06 -38.88 28.24
C THR A 330 16.67 -39.46 28.43
N ALA A 331 15.83 -38.89 29.28
CA ALA A 331 14.46 -39.36 29.52
C ALA A 331 13.48 -38.21 29.30
N ASP A 332 12.36 -38.50 28.62
CA ASP A 332 11.13 -37.68 28.56
C ASP A 332 11.06 -36.34 27.81
N GLY A 333 12.12 -35.97 27.08
CA GLY A 333 12.13 -34.78 26.21
C GLY A 333 13.02 -33.76 26.87
N ASP A 334 14.25 -33.65 26.39
CA ASP A 334 15.30 -32.81 26.97
C ASP A 334 14.88 -31.34 26.91
N ASP A 335 14.16 -30.89 27.93
CA ASP A 335 13.73 -29.49 28.13
C ASP A 335 14.95 -28.58 28.36
N GLY A 336 16.16 -29.16 28.45
CA GLY A 336 17.41 -28.46 28.64
C GLY A 336 17.37 -27.49 29.82
N ALA A 337 17.72 -26.24 29.58
CA ALA A 337 17.93 -25.27 30.65
C ALA A 337 17.33 -23.90 30.37
N ASP A 338 16.06 -23.78 30.76
CA ASP A 338 15.19 -22.65 30.47
C ASP A 338 15.33 -21.50 31.46
N LEU A 339 15.13 -20.29 30.95
CA LEU A 339 15.01 -19.05 31.70
C LEU A 339 13.55 -18.60 31.72
N LEU A 340 13.01 -18.44 32.92
CA LEU A 340 11.65 -17.96 33.16
C LEU A 340 11.66 -16.51 33.64
N LEU A 341 10.95 -15.66 32.92
CA LEU A 341 10.81 -14.23 33.18
C LEU A 341 9.33 -13.91 33.42
N GLY A 342 8.99 -13.31 34.57
CA GLY A 342 7.59 -12.96 34.88
C GLY A 342 6.63 -14.16 34.82
N ILE A 343 7.08 -15.33 35.26
CA ILE A 343 6.28 -16.54 35.43
C ILE A 343 6.05 -16.76 36.93
N GLU A 344 4.82 -17.02 37.34
CA GLU A 344 4.46 -17.23 38.75
C GLU A 344 4.60 -18.70 39.16
N MET A 345 4.29 -19.62 38.26
CA MET A 345 4.14 -21.03 38.56
C MET A 345 4.87 -21.93 37.56
N VAL A 346 5.41 -23.06 38.06
CA VAL A 346 5.95 -24.13 37.21
C VAL A 346 5.19 -25.42 37.45
N ARG A 347 4.82 -26.13 36.38
CA ARG A 347 4.12 -27.42 36.43
C ARG A 347 4.91 -28.51 35.74
N PHE A 348 5.00 -29.66 36.40
CA PHE A 348 5.70 -30.86 35.92
C PHE A 348 4.72 -31.97 35.54
N ARG A 349 5.19 -32.97 34.81
CA ARG A 349 4.37 -34.10 34.32
C ARG A 349 3.77 -34.97 35.42
N ASP A 350 4.38 -35.03 36.60
CA ASP A 350 3.81 -35.74 37.76
C ASP A 350 2.64 -35.00 38.42
N GLY A 351 2.25 -33.83 37.90
CA GLY A 351 1.20 -32.97 38.44
C GLY A 351 1.68 -32.04 39.55
N THR A 352 2.95 -32.12 39.97
CA THR A 352 3.54 -31.17 40.90
C THR A 352 3.51 -29.79 40.29
N THR A 353 2.98 -28.83 41.04
CA THR A 353 2.98 -27.41 40.67
C THR A 353 3.63 -26.63 41.80
N LEU A 354 4.58 -25.76 41.48
CA LEU A 354 5.29 -24.94 42.44
C LEU A 354 5.07 -23.47 42.14
N THR A 355 4.71 -22.69 43.16
CA THR A 355 4.71 -21.23 43.12
C THR A 355 6.14 -20.76 43.33
N LEU A 356 6.71 -20.02 42.37
CA LEU A 356 8.14 -19.67 42.41
C LEU A 356 8.48 -18.71 43.56
N SER A 357 7.56 -17.80 43.90
CA SER A 357 7.70 -16.87 45.04
C SER A 357 7.75 -17.56 46.41
N GLU A 358 7.23 -18.80 46.51
CA GLU A 358 7.22 -19.57 47.75
C GLU A 358 8.50 -20.39 47.96
N LEU A 359 9.40 -20.44 46.97
CA LEU A 359 10.65 -21.20 47.06
C LEU A 359 11.72 -20.52 47.93
N GLY A 360 11.46 -19.32 48.44
CA GLY A 360 12.43 -18.53 49.22
C GLY A 360 13.65 -18.10 48.40
N LEU A 361 13.51 -18.12 47.07
CA LEU A 361 14.48 -17.67 46.09
C LEU A 361 14.00 -16.31 45.57
N THR A 362 14.87 -15.31 45.49
CA THR A 362 14.51 -13.98 44.98
C THR A 362 15.42 -13.60 43.82
N PRO A 363 14.90 -13.46 42.59
CA PRO A 363 15.66 -12.90 41.47
C PRO A 363 16.20 -11.50 41.81
N GLN A 364 17.40 -11.18 41.31
CA GLN A 364 18.13 -9.99 41.75
C GLN A 364 17.58 -8.67 41.13
N ALA A 365 16.84 -8.77 40.04
CA ALA A 365 15.97 -7.72 39.54
C ALA A 365 14.55 -8.28 39.33
N ALA A 366 13.56 -7.66 39.96
CA ALA A 366 12.21 -7.69 39.40
C ALA A 366 12.29 -6.85 38.13
N VAL A 367 12.63 -7.46 37.00
CA VAL A 367 12.43 -6.79 35.72
C VAL A 367 10.92 -6.62 35.62
N SER A 368 10.49 -5.37 35.81
CA SER A 368 9.16 -4.88 35.53
C SER A 368 8.89 -5.07 34.05
N GLY A 369 8.60 -6.31 33.63
CA GLY A 369 8.18 -6.68 32.29
C GLY A 369 6.75 -6.24 31.97
N LYS A 370 6.35 -5.04 32.41
CA LYS A 370 5.15 -4.39 31.86
C LYS A 370 5.43 -3.65 30.53
N ASP A 371 6.70 -3.55 30.14
CA ASP A 371 7.12 -2.88 28.92
C ASP A 371 8.46 -3.47 28.47
N ALA A 372 8.40 -4.48 27.61
CA ALA A 372 9.54 -4.92 26.82
C ALA A 372 9.33 -4.45 25.38
N SER A 373 9.34 -3.14 25.17
CA SER A 373 9.63 -2.54 23.87
C SER A 373 11.09 -2.85 23.48
N ALA A 374 11.29 -3.96 22.76
CA ALA A 374 12.32 -4.00 21.73
C ALA A 374 11.98 -2.93 20.67
N PRO A 375 12.95 -2.40 19.90
CA PRO A 375 12.69 -1.30 18.98
C PRO A 375 11.67 -1.75 17.92
N GLU A 376 10.45 -1.28 18.10
CA GLU A 376 9.35 -1.37 17.15
C GLU A 376 9.84 -0.79 15.80
N PRO A 377 9.91 -1.54 14.68
CA PRO A 377 9.16 -1.05 13.54
C PRO A 377 7.71 -1.04 14.01
N SER A 378 7.11 0.15 14.01
CA SER A 378 5.72 0.40 14.44
C SER A 378 4.84 -0.83 14.21
N PRO A 379 3.98 -1.23 15.15
CA PRO A 379 2.99 -2.24 14.84
C PRO A 379 2.19 -1.63 13.68
N LEU A 380 2.15 -2.32 12.54
CA LEU A 380 1.11 -2.05 11.56
C LEU A 380 -0.19 -2.30 12.33
N ALA A 381 -0.80 -1.22 12.78
CA ALA A 381 -2.18 -1.23 13.20
C ALA A 381 -2.99 -1.57 11.96
N VAL A 382 -3.14 -2.86 11.66
CA VAL A 382 -4.26 -3.36 10.85
C VAL A 382 -5.48 -3.33 11.78
N THR A 383 -5.82 -2.14 12.25
CA THR A 383 -7.06 -1.79 12.93
C THR A 383 -7.50 -0.46 12.35
N GLY A 384 -8.03 -0.50 11.12
CA GLY A 384 -8.35 0.77 10.45
C GLY A 384 -9.03 0.79 9.10
N VAL A 385 -9.55 -0.30 8.50
CA VAL A 385 -10.37 -0.17 7.26
C VAL A 385 -11.48 -1.21 7.16
N PHE A 386 -12.15 -1.53 8.27
CA PHE A 386 -13.45 -2.20 8.22
C PHE A 386 -14.48 -1.37 8.99
N THR A 387 -14.84 -0.21 8.44
CA THR A 387 -16.14 0.37 8.73
C THR A 387 -17.10 -0.09 7.66
N ASP A 388 -18.16 -0.80 8.05
CA ASP A 388 -19.37 -1.09 7.24
C ASP A 388 -20.15 0.20 6.84
N GLU A 389 -19.45 1.32 6.64
CA GLU A 389 -20.01 2.53 6.05
C GLU A 389 -19.84 2.39 4.53
N PRO A 390 -20.93 2.29 3.75
CA PRO A 390 -20.80 2.28 2.30
C PRO A 390 -20.12 3.57 1.86
N LEU A 391 -19.12 3.45 0.99
CA LEU A 391 -18.54 4.57 0.26
C LEU A 391 -19.71 5.34 -0.40
N ILE A 392 -20.05 6.52 0.11
CA ILE A 392 -20.95 7.42 -0.60
C ILE A 392 -20.11 8.03 -1.72
N LEU A 393 -20.11 7.37 -2.88
CA LEU A 393 -19.68 8.00 -4.11
C LEU A 393 -20.50 9.29 -4.29
N PRO A 394 -19.87 10.45 -4.52
CA PRO A 394 -20.63 11.60 -4.98
C PRO A 394 -21.34 11.18 -6.27
N GLY A 395 -22.68 11.21 -6.23
CA GLY A 395 -23.49 10.90 -7.40
C GLY A 395 -23.07 11.78 -8.58
N PRO A 396 -23.27 11.32 -9.82
CA PRO A 396 -22.91 12.09 -11.00
C PRO A 396 -23.57 13.48 -10.92
N PRO A 397 -22.89 14.55 -11.35
CA PRO A 397 -23.49 15.87 -11.40
C PRO A 397 -24.77 15.80 -12.23
N ASP A 398 -25.86 16.34 -11.68
CA ASP A 398 -27.18 16.35 -12.28
C ASP A 398 -27.10 16.86 -13.72
N ASP A 399 -27.24 15.93 -14.66
CA ASP A 399 -27.25 16.23 -16.08
C ASP A 399 -28.52 17.00 -16.43
N PHE A 400 -28.34 17.92 -17.37
CA PHE A 400 -29.37 18.76 -17.95
C PHE A 400 -30.55 17.93 -18.46
N LEU A 401 -31.77 18.46 -18.26
CA LEU A 401 -33.03 18.25 -19.02
C LEU A 401 -34.23 17.92 -18.12
N SER A 402 -34.71 18.92 -17.38
CA SER A 402 -36.13 19.00 -17.07
C SER A 402 -36.87 19.70 -18.22
N LEU A 403 -37.34 18.93 -19.21
CA LEU A 403 -38.38 19.41 -20.11
C LEU A 403 -39.73 19.36 -19.39
N PRO A 404 -40.48 20.47 -19.26
CA PRO A 404 -41.88 20.40 -18.91
C PRO A 404 -42.67 19.95 -20.13
N LYS A 405 -43.27 18.76 -20.00
CA LYS A 405 -44.30 18.25 -20.88
C LYS A 405 -45.60 18.94 -20.52
N ASP A 406 -46.02 19.96 -21.26
CA ASP A 406 -47.45 20.16 -21.54
C ASP A 406 -47.76 21.16 -22.67
N ALA A 407 -48.92 20.92 -23.27
CA ALA A 407 -49.30 21.26 -24.63
C ALA A 407 -49.92 22.66 -24.82
N GLY A 408 -49.86 23.18 -26.06
CA GLY A 408 -50.94 24.00 -26.64
C GLY A 408 -50.58 25.32 -27.33
N ALA A 409 -50.62 25.29 -28.66
CA ALA A 409 -50.93 26.39 -29.61
C ALA A 409 -49.78 27.30 -30.14
N PRO A 410 -49.89 27.80 -31.40
CA PRO A 410 -48.75 28.14 -32.25
C PRO A 410 -48.42 29.64 -32.25
N LEU A 411 -47.13 29.98 -32.40
CA LEU A 411 -46.68 31.35 -32.62
C LEU A 411 -45.84 31.46 -33.89
N VAL A 412 -46.06 32.59 -34.55
CA VAL A 412 -45.85 32.90 -35.97
C VAL A 412 -44.42 33.41 -36.19
N LEU A 413 -43.75 32.93 -37.24
CA LEU A 413 -42.50 33.50 -37.76
C LEU A 413 -42.79 34.71 -38.66
N PRO A 414 -41.96 35.77 -38.59
CA PRO A 414 -41.76 36.61 -39.76
C PRO A 414 -40.27 36.89 -40.06
N GLY A 415 -39.89 36.68 -41.34
CA GLY A 415 -39.13 37.66 -42.13
C GLY A 415 -37.59 37.58 -42.18
N LEU A 416 -37.07 37.04 -43.28
CA LEU A 416 -35.75 37.35 -43.88
C LEU A 416 -35.77 38.76 -44.55
N PRO A 417 -34.63 39.39 -44.93
CA PRO A 417 -33.81 39.02 -46.13
C PRO A 417 -32.28 39.04 -45.87
N GLU A 418 -31.49 38.10 -46.38
CA GLU A 418 -30.80 38.07 -47.70
C GLU A 418 -30.09 39.37 -48.14
N GLU A 419 -28.75 39.30 -48.28
CA GLU A 419 -27.86 39.87 -49.33
C GLU A 419 -26.41 39.39 -48.98
N GLY A 420 -25.47 38.96 -49.82
CA GLY A 420 -25.35 38.81 -51.27
C GLY A 420 -23.88 38.39 -51.57
N LEU A 421 -23.69 37.42 -52.48
CA LEU A 421 -22.40 37.02 -53.09
C LEU A 421 -21.79 38.22 -53.85
N ILE A 422 -20.48 38.37 -54.18
CA ILE A 422 -19.58 37.67 -55.15
C ILE A 422 -18.14 38.34 -55.10
N PRO A 423 -17.08 37.99 -55.89
CA PRO A 423 -16.16 36.82 -56.02
C PRO A 423 -14.64 37.13 -55.76
N PRO A 424 -13.69 36.18 -55.94
CA PRO A 424 -12.26 36.35 -55.65
C PRO A 424 -11.39 36.81 -56.85
N ARG A 425 -10.17 37.31 -56.58
CA ARG A 425 -9.12 37.54 -57.58
C ARG A 425 -7.71 37.35 -56.97
N ALA A 426 -6.99 36.32 -57.41
CA ALA A 426 -5.53 36.18 -57.33
C ALA A 426 -4.91 36.61 -58.69
N PRO A 427 -3.57 36.54 -58.98
CA PRO A 427 -2.40 36.10 -58.18
C PRO A 427 -1.12 36.98 -58.37
N GLY A 428 -0.01 36.65 -57.68
CA GLY A 428 1.34 37.05 -58.14
C GLY A 428 2.54 36.83 -57.19
N HIS A 429 3.41 35.87 -57.54
CA HIS A 429 4.89 35.75 -57.38
C HIS A 429 5.55 35.94 -55.99
N GLY A 430 6.27 34.93 -55.45
CA GLY A 430 7.71 34.61 -55.67
C GLY A 430 8.54 35.28 -54.54
N ASP A 431 9.50 34.72 -53.81
CA ASP A 431 10.42 33.59 -53.96
C ASP A 431 10.91 33.10 -52.57
N LEU A 432 11.35 31.84 -52.56
CA LEU A 432 12.41 31.16 -51.79
C LEU A 432 13.10 31.78 -50.54
N GLU A 433 13.31 30.85 -49.59
CA GLU A 433 14.42 30.66 -48.63
C GLU A 433 14.13 30.90 -47.14
N GLY A 434 14.42 29.89 -46.33
CA GLY A 434 14.57 30.04 -44.88
C GLY A 434 14.17 28.81 -44.08
N LEU A 435 15.00 27.77 -44.10
CA LEU A 435 15.00 26.73 -43.07
C LEU A 435 15.35 27.38 -41.71
N PHE A 436 14.35 27.62 -40.88
CA PHE A 436 14.53 27.88 -39.45
C PHE A 436 13.58 26.96 -38.70
N MET A 437 14.14 26.05 -37.89
CA MET A 437 13.42 25.46 -36.78
C MET A 437 12.98 26.62 -35.88
N ALA A 438 11.67 26.79 -35.71
CA ALA A 438 11.12 27.70 -34.72
C ALA A 438 11.37 27.11 -33.32
N PRO A 439 11.73 27.94 -32.31
CA PRO A 439 11.63 27.53 -30.92
C PRO A 439 10.15 27.43 -30.53
N ASP A 440 9.83 26.52 -29.61
CA ASP A 440 8.49 26.29 -29.10
C ASP A 440 7.83 27.62 -28.67
N PRO A 441 6.59 27.92 -29.08
CA PRO A 441 5.88 29.12 -28.65
C PRO A 441 5.61 29.08 -27.14
N LEU A 442 6.18 30.04 -26.42
CA LEU A 442 5.95 30.23 -24.99
C LEU A 442 4.84 31.28 -24.79
N ILE A 443 3.68 30.85 -24.30
CA ILE A 443 2.57 31.75 -23.96
C ILE A 443 2.61 32.05 -22.45
N ILE A 444 3.21 33.19 -22.08
CA ILE A 444 3.17 33.71 -20.70
C ILE A 444 2.24 34.93 -20.65
N HIS A 445 1.15 34.84 -19.87
CA HIS A 445 0.36 36.01 -19.52
C HIS A 445 0.98 36.72 -18.31
N GLN A 446 1.24 38.04 -18.41
CA GLN A 446 1.66 38.85 -17.26
C GLN A 446 0.45 39.59 -16.65
N PRO A 447 0.33 39.69 -15.31
CA PRO A 447 -0.86 40.27 -14.69
C PRO A 447 -1.08 41.73 -15.10
N GLY A 448 -2.25 42.02 -15.69
CA GLY A 448 -2.78 43.39 -15.81
C GLY A 448 -3.05 43.93 -17.20
N HIS A 449 -2.83 43.17 -18.28
CA HIS A 449 -3.13 43.63 -19.64
C HIS A 449 -3.79 42.51 -20.44
N GLY A 450 -5.11 42.56 -20.63
CA GLY A 450 -5.80 41.67 -21.55
C GLY A 450 -5.20 41.81 -22.95
N LEU A 451 -4.67 40.72 -23.49
CA LEU A 451 -4.09 40.72 -24.83
C LEU A 451 -5.21 40.58 -25.87
N HIS A 452 -5.35 41.62 -26.67
CA HIS A 452 -6.12 41.65 -27.89
C HIS A 452 -5.26 40.99 -28.97
N LEU A 453 -5.71 39.87 -29.53
CA LEU A 453 -5.09 39.28 -30.71
C LEU A 453 -5.16 40.31 -31.86
N LEU A 454 -4.01 40.81 -32.31
CA LEU A 454 -3.94 41.50 -33.59
C LEU A 454 -3.73 40.45 -34.69
N PRO A 455 -4.54 40.46 -35.77
CA PRO A 455 -4.24 39.64 -36.93
C PRO A 455 -2.94 40.13 -37.58
N THR A 456 -2.06 39.20 -37.89
CA THR A 456 -0.92 39.42 -38.78
C THR A 456 -1.43 39.79 -40.17
N ASP A 457 -1.40 41.08 -40.52
CA ASP A 457 -1.27 41.60 -41.90
C ASP A 457 -1.15 43.13 -41.85
N ASP A 458 0.08 43.66 -41.82
CA ASP A 458 0.45 44.93 -42.48
C ASP A 458 1.99 45.12 -42.42
N PHE A 459 2.69 44.54 -43.41
CA PHE A 459 4.01 45.03 -43.85
C PHE A 459 4.05 45.02 -45.37
N ALA A 460 3.72 46.17 -45.98
CA ALA A 460 4.28 46.68 -47.24
C ALA A 460 4.06 48.19 -47.35
#